data_AF-F1KWG1-F1
#
_entry.id   AF-F1KWG1-F1
#
_cell.length_a   1.000
_cell.length_b   1.000
_cell.length_c   1.000
_cell.angle_alpha   90.00
_cell.angle_beta   90.00
_cell.angle_gamma   90.00
#
_symmetry.space_group_name_H-M   'P 1'
#
loop_
_entity.id
_entity.type
_entity.pdbx_description
1 polymer ?
#
loop_
_entity_poly.entity_id
_entity_poly.type
_entity_poly.pdbx_seq_one_letter_code
_entity_poly.pdbx_strand_id
1 'polypeptide(L)'
;MTSLSQRPSSGARENRKQIFDAQYIAEWINASFPTLHVTADDIIRPTSEVVSEIYVVFTQHILNLSAATLTMPPFDTAREIDPDMFVHAMPKLVVFKSLSAFIEDLTEGQSSLTINDLLTPNPRSTRRILSILIDYMQFAQEITKEVNRTFAIHDEKKAKLERRRNAIVELELETANLRSEQDRLRRDENEKRAQLEQLYQKTRETVEQNTALQGRHQAAVKDITEKTKRIEELQSELRSLTMHNELLTSKLVTSPERLESDVRGAAERKEAAIKEFDAKRRELNAEQERQRQRTYISNTISQLEQHLQRIASYEAKIASNREKLAGSVRIRAEAEDDLRSQKSLLMREYEAAKECEAAFEREQEKHAFQLKNYEQQIATVQSQIDDMRGRLDDVNKENVEVQREIGRLKDELSAMNRKAEAESTKMADRLKGVLQKLADSKKVYEEECRAFQEAIDLVEESLLATEDEHSDTLSTTGKNQSFF
;
A
#
# COMPACT_ATOMS: atom_id res chain seq x y z
N MET A 1 29.87 -17.10 1.81
CA MET A 1 29.71 -18.20 0.86
C MET A 1 28.23 -18.30 0.51
N THR A 2 27.82 -17.59 -0.53
CA THR A 2 26.48 -17.73 -1.10
C THR A 2 26.54 -17.20 -2.52
N SER A 3 26.11 -18.05 -3.44
CA SER A 3 26.20 -17.95 -4.90
C SER A 3 25.57 -16.67 -5.45
N LEU A 4 26.40 -15.81 -6.01
CA LEU A 4 25.98 -14.70 -6.86
C LEU A 4 25.36 -15.27 -8.15
N SER A 5 24.03 -15.30 -8.16
CA SER A 5 23.23 -15.52 -9.36
C SER A 5 23.51 -14.35 -10.33
N GLN A 6 24.18 -14.69 -11.43
CA GLN A 6 24.45 -13.79 -12.53
C GLN A 6 23.13 -13.26 -13.09
N ARG A 7 23.00 -11.93 -13.13
CA ARG A 7 22.04 -11.27 -14.01
C ARG A 7 22.26 -11.79 -15.44
N PRO A 8 21.21 -12.19 -16.18
CA PRO A 8 21.38 -12.49 -17.59
C PRO A 8 21.69 -11.18 -18.29
N SER A 9 22.95 -11.05 -18.71
CA SER A 9 23.40 -10.15 -19.75
C SER A 9 22.39 -10.19 -20.91
N SER A 10 21.77 -9.04 -21.21
CA SER A 10 21.05 -8.86 -22.47
C SER A 10 22.09 -8.84 -23.58
N GLY A 11 22.58 -10.02 -23.93
CA GLY A 11 23.33 -10.23 -25.15
C GLY A 11 22.48 -9.69 -26.29
N ALA A 12 23.10 -8.84 -27.11
CA ALA A 12 22.59 -8.49 -28.42
C ALA A 12 22.08 -9.78 -29.09
N ARG A 13 20.75 -9.90 -29.23
CA ARG A 13 20.13 -10.95 -30.04
C ARG A 13 20.59 -10.67 -31.47
N GLU A 14 21.66 -11.32 -31.89
CA GLU A 14 21.93 -11.57 -33.29
C GLU A 14 20.67 -12.23 -33.87
N ASN A 15 19.79 -11.40 -34.45
CA ASN A 15 18.51 -11.79 -35.03
C ASN A 15 18.73 -12.61 -36.32
N ARG A 16 19.24 -13.84 -36.18
CA ARG A 16 18.80 -14.93 -37.05
C ARG A 16 17.54 -15.49 -36.40
N LYS A 17 16.39 -14.92 -36.74
CA LYS A 17 15.08 -15.43 -36.28
C LYS A 17 15.03 -16.93 -36.56
N GLN A 18 14.92 -17.72 -35.50
CA GLN A 18 14.91 -19.17 -35.55
C GLN A 18 13.70 -19.60 -36.39
N ILE A 19 13.96 -20.09 -37.60
CA ILE A 19 12.90 -20.67 -38.43
C ILE A 19 12.61 -22.04 -37.84
N PHE A 20 11.41 -22.21 -37.29
CA PHE A 20 11.00 -23.48 -36.73
C PHE A 20 10.76 -24.51 -37.84
N ASP A 21 10.93 -25.78 -37.51
CA ASP A 21 10.60 -26.86 -38.43
C ASP A 21 9.07 -27.01 -38.59
N ALA A 22 8.64 -27.64 -39.68
CA ALA A 22 7.21 -27.77 -39.99
C ALA A 22 6.45 -28.63 -38.97
N GLN A 23 7.14 -29.58 -38.33
CA GLN A 23 6.55 -30.50 -37.35
C GLN A 23 6.22 -29.77 -36.06
N TYR A 24 7.19 -29.01 -35.55
CA TYR A 24 7.07 -28.15 -34.38
C TYR A 24 5.99 -27.10 -34.57
N ILE A 25 5.94 -26.44 -35.74
CA ILE A 25 4.89 -25.44 -36.02
C ILE A 25 3.50 -26.09 -35.97
N ALA A 26 3.31 -27.26 -36.59
CA ALA A 26 2.03 -27.97 -36.54
C ALA A 26 1.64 -28.39 -35.12
N GLU A 27 2.58 -28.96 -34.36
CA GLU A 27 2.37 -29.37 -32.97
C GLU A 27 2.02 -28.18 -32.07
N TRP A 28 2.75 -27.07 -32.21
CA TRP A 28 2.52 -25.87 -31.42
C TRP A 28 1.18 -25.22 -31.74
N ILE A 29 0.80 -25.15 -33.03
CA ILE A 29 -0.49 -24.60 -33.46
C ILE A 29 -1.62 -25.44 -32.87
N ASN A 30 -1.55 -26.77 -32.96
CA ASN A 30 -2.60 -27.64 -32.42
C ASN A 30 -2.67 -27.61 -30.89
N ALA A 31 -1.54 -27.41 -30.21
CA ALA A 31 -1.52 -27.25 -28.76
C ALA A 31 -2.17 -25.92 -28.32
N SER A 32 -1.93 -24.84 -29.07
CA SER A 32 -2.44 -23.50 -28.76
C SER A 32 -3.88 -23.29 -29.26
N PHE A 33 -4.24 -23.92 -30.36
CA PHE A 33 -5.51 -23.80 -31.08
C PHE A 33 -6.02 -25.19 -31.51
N PRO A 34 -6.66 -25.95 -30.61
CA PRO A 34 -7.05 -27.33 -30.87
C PRO A 34 -8.03 -27.54 -32.04
N THR A 35 -8.68 -26.48 -32.52
CA THR A 35 -9.69 -26.52 -33.58
C THR A 35 -9.12 -26.55 -34.99
N LEU A 36 -7.85 -26.17 -35.19
CA LEU A 36 -7.26 -26.03 -36.53
C LEU A 36 -6.76 -27.35 -37.14
N HIS A 37 -6.45 -28.36 -36.32
CA HIS A 37 -6.00 -29.70 -36.74
C HIS A 37 -4.94 -29.71 -37.87
N VAL A 38 -3.94 -28.83 -37.77
CA VAL A 38 -2.91 -28.64 -38.81
C VAL A 38 -1.90 -29.78 -38.80
N THR A 39 -1.54 -30.32 -39.95
CA THR A 39 -0.46 -31.31 -40.09
C THR A 39 0.84 -30.67 -40.59
N ALA A 40 1.97 -31.35 -40.39
CA ALA A 40 3.25 -30.87 -40.93
C ALA A 40 3.25 -30.78 -42.46
N ASP A 41 2.49 -31.65 -43.12
CA ASP A 41 2.31 -31.65 -44.57
C ASP A 41 1.59 -30.39 -45.06
N ASP A 42 0.66 -29.83 -44.27
CA ASP A 42 -0.04 -28.57 -44.60
C ASP A 42 0.90 -27.35 -44.56
N ILE A 43 2.03 -27.45 -43.87
CA ILE A 43 3.05 -26.39 -43.83
C ILE A 43 4.11 -26.60 -44.91
N ILE A 44 4.40 -27.86 -45.26
CA ILE A 44 5.33 -28.22 -46.34
C ILE A 44 4.68 -27.97 -47.72
N ARG A 45 3.37 -28.19 -47.83
CA ARG A 45 2.54 -27.96 -49.03
C ARG A 45 1.31 -27.11 -48.66
N PRO A 46 1.50 -25.80 -48.44
CA PRO A 46 0.42 -24.95 -47.97
C PRO A 46 -0.66 -24.74 -49.04
N THR A 47 -1.92 -24.86 -48.61
CA THR A 47 -3.10 -24.51 -49.39
C THR A 47 -3.65 -23.15 -48.92
N SER A 48 -4.34 -22.43 -49.80
CA SER A 48 -4.89 -21.10 -49.46
C SER A 48 -5.87 -21.18 -48.31
N GLU A 49 -6.69 -22.22 -48.27
CA GLU A 49 -7.72 -22.45 -47.26
C GLU A 49 -7.09 -22.61 -45.88
N VAL A 50 -6.15 -23.54 -45.72
CA VAL A 50 -5.52 -23.85 -44.43
C VAL A 50 -4.71 -22.67 -43.91
N VAL A 51 -3.89 -22.03 -44.76
CA VAL A 51 -3.09 -20.87 -44.32
C VAL A 51 -3.97 -19.68 -43.95
N SER A 52 -5.07 -19.45 -44.69
CA SER A 52 -6.02 -18.39 -44.34
C SER A 52 -6.66 -18.64 -42.99
N GLU A 53 -7.07 -19.88 -42.71
CA GLU A 53 -7.68 -20.25 -41.43
C GLU A 53 -6.71 -20.08 -40.26
N ILE A 54 -5.46 -20.51 -40.43
CA ILE A 54 -4.40 -20.30 -39.43
C ILE A 54 -4.21 -18.80 -39.18
N TYR A 55 -4.02 -17.98 -40.21
CA TYR A 55 -3.79 -16.54 -40.04
C TYR A 55 -4.99 -15.78 -39.47
N VAL A 56 -6.21 -16.22 -39.76
CA VAL A 56 -7.44 -15.72 -39.10
C VAL A 56 -7.34 -15.92 -37.59
N VAL A 57 -7.04 -17.14 -37.13
CA VAL A 57 -6.96 -17.45 -35.70
C VAL A 57 -5.84 -16.68 -35.01
N PHE A 58 -4.66 -16.60 -35.62
CA PHE A 58 -3.55 -15.81 -35.07
C PHE A 58 -3.91 -14.33 -34.98
N THR A 59 -4.58 -13.79 -36.00
CA THR A 59 -4.99 -12.38 -36.05
C THR A 59 -6.06 -12.08 -34.99
N GLN A 60 -7.04 -12.95 -34.82
CA GLN A 60 -8.03 -12.84 -33.75
C GLN A 60 -7.38 -12.88 -32.36
N HIS A 61 -6.43 -13.79 -32.16
CA HIS A 61 -5.81 -13.99 -30.85
C HIS A 61 -4.82 -12.88 -30.49
N ILE A 62 -3.92 -12.50 -31.40
CA ILE A 62 -2.87 -11.50 -31.15
C ILE A 62 -3.47 -10.10 -31.04
N LEU A 63 -4.39 -9.74 -31.95
CA LEU A 63 -4.94 -8.39 -32.02
C LEU A 63 -6.29 -8.27 -31.28
N ASN A 64 -6.76 -9.34 -30.65
CA ASN A 64 -8.05 -9.43 -29.97
C ASN A 64 -9.22 -8.97 -30.87
N LEU A 65 -9.19 -9.37 -32.15
CA LEU A 65 -10.21 -9.02 -33.13
C LEU A 65 -11.40 -9.98 -33.04
N SER A 66 -12.61 -9.44 -33.06
CA SER A 66 -13.83 -10.24 -33.08
C SER A 66 -14.03 -10.89 -34.46
N ALA A 67 -14.70 -12.04 -34.51
CA ALA A 67 -15.08 -12.69 -35.77
C ALA A 67 -15.94 -11.77 -36.67
N ALA A 68 -16.79 -10.93 -36.08
CA ALA A 68 -17.59 -9.96 -36.80
C ALA A 68 -16.70 -8.94 -37.54
N THR A 69 -15.63 -8.46 -36.90
CA THR A 69 -14.69 -7.48 -37.49
C THR A 69 -14.01 -8.00 -38.75
N LEU A 70 -13.78 -9.31 -38.87
CA LEU A 70 -13.18 -9.93 -40.07
C LEU A 70 -14.11 -9.89 -41.29
N THR A 71 -15.43 -9.86 -41.04
CA THR A 71 -16.44 -9.83 -42.11
C THR A 71 -16.91 -8.42 -42.44
N MET A 72 -16.54 -7.41 -41.65
CA MET A 72 -16.93 -6.02 -41.90
C MET A 72 -15.94 -5.32 -42.85
N PRO A 73 -16.43 -4.63 -43.90
CA PRO A 73 -15.58 -3.77 -44.70
C PRO A 73 -15.10 -2.53 -43.92
N PRO A 74 -13.83 -2.11 -44.09
CA PRO A 74 -13.39 -0.80 -43.59
C PRO A 74 -14.19 0.28 -44.34
N PHE A 75 -14.98 1.06 -43.60
CA PHE A 75 -16.05 1.86 -44.16
C PHE A 75 -15.57 3.07 -44.95
N ASP A 76 -15.89 3.03 -46.25
CA ASP A 76 -16.41 4.14 -47.08
C ASP A 76 -17.17 3.58 -48.32
N THR A 77 -16.98 2.30 -48.67
CA THR A 77 -17.57 1.63 -49.84
C THR A 77 -18.82 0.78 -49.55
N ALA A 78 -19.22 0.61 -48.28
CA ALA A 78 -20.25 -0.35 -47.86
C ALA A 78 -21.69 0.03 -48.22
N ARG A 79 -21.95 1.26 -48.72
CA ARG A 79 -23.31 1.72 -49.05
C ARG A 79 -23.78 1.31 -50.45
N GLU A 80 -22.87 0.90 -51.34
CA GLU A 80 -23.17 0.70 -52.77
C GLU A 80 -22.96 -0.73 -53.28
N ILE A 81 -22.44 -1.65 -52.45
CA ILE A 81 -22.11 -3.01 -52.90
C ILE A 81 -22.79 -4.06 -52.02
N ASP A 82 -23.30 -5.12 -52.66
CA ASP A 82 -23.89 -6.29 -52.02
C ASP A 82 -22.87 -6.95 -51.05
N PRO A 83 -23.15 -6.97 -49.74
CA PRO A 83 -22.29 -7.60 -48.75
C PRO A 83 -21.96 -9.07 -49.06
N ASP A 84 -22.88 -9.78 -49.73
CA ASP A 84 -22.74 -11.21 -50.03
C ASP A 84 -21.68 -11.48 -51.13
N MET A 85 -21.37 -10.50 -51.97
CA MET A 85 -20.36 -10.65 -53.02
C MET A 85 -18.93 -10.80 -52.49
N PHE A 86 -18.64 -10.32 -51.28
CA PHE A 86 -17.27 -10.29 -50.73
C PHE A 86 -17.08 -11.14 -49.47
N VAL A 87 -18.05 -11.98 -49.11
CA VAL A 87 -18.02 -12.79 -47.87
C VAL A 87 -16.73 -13.61 -47.73
N HIS A 88 -16.18 -14.13 -48.82
CA HIS A 88 -14.94 -14.90 -48.81
C HIS A 88 -13.66 -14.06 -48.96
N ALA A 89 -13.77 -12.85 -49.52
CA ALA A 89 -12.64 -11.96 -49.76
C ALA A 89 -12.35 -11.06 -48.55
N MET A 90 -13.40 -10.64 -47.83
CA MET A 90 -13.31 -9.72 -46.70
C MET A 90 -12.41 -10.23 -45.57
N PRO A 91 -12.59 -11.48 -45.06
CA PRO A 91 -11.71 -12.00 -44.00
C PRO A 91 -10.25 -12.02 -44.42
N LYS A 92 -9.94 -12.42 -45.67
CA LYS A 92 -8.57 -12.45 -46.19
C LYS A 92 -7.97 -11.05 -46.30
N LEU A 93 -8.76 -10.05 -46.70
CA LEU A 93 -8.29 -8.66 -46.80
C LEU A 93 -8.03 -8.03 -45.43
N VAL A 94 -8.92 -8.24 -44.46
CA VAL A 94 -8.75 -7.75 -43.09
C VAL A 94 -7.54 -8.41 -42.44
N VAL A 95 -7.41 -9.74 -42.55
CA VAL A 95 -6.24 -10.48 -42.06
C VAL A 95 -4.96 -9.97 -42.72
N PHE A 96 -4.95 -9.81 -44.05
CA PHE A 96 -3.78 -9.26 -44.75
C PHE A 96 -3.36 -7.91 -44.19
N LYS A 97 -4.30 -6.96 -44.08
CA LYS A 97 -4.01 -5.61 -43.60
C LYS A 97 -3.53 -5.60 -42.16
N SER A 98 -4.25 -6.28 -41.27
CA SER A 98 -3.96 -6.32 -39.84
C SER A 98 -2.64 -7.03 -39.55
N LEU A 99 -2.43 -8.20 -40.15
CA LEU A 99 -1.25 -9.03 -39.89
C LEU A 99 -0.01 -8.49 -40.61
N SER A 100 -0.16 -7.86 -41.79
CA SER A 100 0.96 -7.19 -42.46
C SER A 100 1.50 -6.04 -41.63
N ALA A 101 0.63 -5.16 -41.11
CA ALA A 101 1.05 -4.06 -40.25
C ALA A 101 1.74 -4.59 -38.98
N PHE A 102 1.14 -5.61 -38.35
CA PHE A 102 1.72 -6.24 -37.16
C PHE A 102 3.11 -6.85 -37.40
N ILE A 103 3.28 -7.60 -38.50
CA ILE A 103 4.57 -8.24 -38.83
C ILE A 103 5.60 -7.18 -39.22
N GLU A 104 5.22 -6.14 -39.95
CA GLU A 104 6.11 -5.04 -40.32
C GLU A 104 6.66 -4.34 -39.06
N ASP A 105 5.79 -4.02 -38.10
CA ASP A 105 6.17 -3.44 -36.81
C ASP A 105 7.05 -4.39 -35.98
N LEU A 106 6.66 -5.65 -35.86
CA LEU A 106 7.39 -6.67 -35.08
C LEU A 106 8.78 -6.98 -35.67
N THR A 107 8.95 -6.79 -36.98
CA THR A 107 10.19 -7.13 -37.67
C THR A 107 11.03 -5.92 -38.08
N GLU A 108 10.62 -4.70 -37.70
CA GLU A 108 11.25 -3.45 -38.13
C GLU A 108 11.43 -3.41 -39.67
N GLY A 109 10.42 -3.91 -40.40
CA GLY A 109 10.40 -3.98 -41.87
C GLY A 109 11.25 -5.10 -42.50
N GLN A 110 11.88 -5.98 -41.72
CA GLN A 110 12.70 -7.09 -42.27
C GLN A 110 11.87 -8.23 -42.89
N SER A 111 10.59 -8.32 -42.57
CA SER A 111 9.67 -9.29 -43.16
C SER A 111 8.35 -8.61 -43.46
N SER A 112 7.81 -8.87 -44.64
CA SER A 112 6.50 -8.40 -45.07
C SER A 112 5.61 -9.59 -45.40
N LEU A 113 4.35 -9.48 -44.99
CA LEU A 113 3.28 -10.34 -45.47
C LEU A 113 2.75 -9.74 -46.76
N THR A 114 2.58 -10.55 -47.79
CA THR A 114 1.97 -10.14 -49.06
C THR A 114 0.62 -10.82 -49.24
N ILE A 115 -0.25 -10.28 -50.09
CA ILE A 115 -1.55 -10.92 -50.38
C ILE A 115 -1.38 -12.31 -50.99
N ASN A 116 -0.26 -12.55 -51.69
CA ASN A 116 0.08 -13.86 -52.25
C ASN A 116 0.36 -14.90 -51.16
N ASP A 117 0.79 -14.50 -49.97
CA ASP A 117 0.96 -15.44 -48.85
C ASP A 117 -0.37 -15.98 -48.32
N LEU A 118 -1.50 -15.36 -48.68
CA LEU A 118 -2.86 -15.83 -48.38
C LEU A 118 -3.50 -16.54 -49.59
N LEU A 119 -3.32 -16.00 -50.79
CA LEU A 119 -3.97 -16.52 -52.01
C LEU A 119 -3.22 -17.70 -52.64
N THR A 120 -1.89 -17.65 -52.63
CA THR A 120 -1.00 -18.66 -53.23
C THR A 120 0.20 -18.88 -52.31
N PRO A 121 -0.03 -19.46 -51.12
CA PRO A 121 0.99 -19.54 -50.08
C PRO A 121 2.20 -20.34 -50.57
N ASN A 122 3.39 -19.88 -50.18
CA ASN A 122 4.64 -20.57 -50.53
C ASN A 122 5.28 -21.18 -49.27
N PRO A 123 5.81 -22.42 -49.33
CA PRO A 123 6.27 -23.15 -48.14
C PRO A 123 7.33 -22.39 -47.30
N ARG A 124 8.21 -21.63 -47.97
CA ARG A 124 9.29 -20.89 -47.30
C ARG A 124 8.77 -19.67 -46.54
N SER A 125 7.91 -18.87 -47.17
CA SER A 125 7.31 -17.66 -46.58
C SER A 125 6.33 -18.04 -45.48
N THR A 126 5.44 -19.02 -45.73
CA THR A 126 4.48 -19.51 -44.73
C THR A 126 5.20 -19.96 -43.47
N ARG A 127 6.26 -20.75 -43.59
CA ARG A 127 7.07 -21.18 -42.44
C ARG A 127 7.74 -20.02 -41.71
N ARG A 128 8.28 -19.05 -42.46
CA ARG A 128 8.92 -17.85 -41.89
C ARG A 128 7.93 -17.00 -41.10
N ILE A 129 6.76 -16.71 -41.68
CA ILE A 129 5.70 -15.92 -41.06
C ILE A 129 5.18 -16.64 -39.81
N LEU A 130 4.86 -17.93 -39.90
CA LEU A 130 4.40 -18.70 -38.74
C LEU A 130 5.44 -18.74 -37.63
N SER A 131 6.73 -18.84 -37.97
CA SER A 131 7.79 -18.81 -36.96
C SER A 131 7.84 -17.47 -36.22
N ILE A 132 7.67 -16.35 -36.94
CA ILE A 132 7.61 -15.02 -36.32
C ILE A 132 6.40 -14.90 -35.38
N LEU A 133 5.23 -15.37 -35.81
CA LEU A 133 4.02 -15.28 -35.00
C LEU A 133 4.08 -16.16 -33.75
N ILE A 134 4.65 -17.36 -33.87
CA ILE A 134 4.84 -18.29 -32.75
C ILE A 134 5.83 -17.71 -31.73
N ASP A 135 6.98 -17.19 -32.19
CA ASP A 135 7.98 -16.56 -31.31
C ASP A 135 7.37 -15.38 -30.53
N TYR A 136 6.58 -14.54 -31.22
CA TYR A 136 5.84 -13.46 -30.56
C TYR A 136 4.83 -13.99 -29.52
N MET A 137 4.03 -15.01 -29.85
CA MET A 137 3.04 -15.53 -28.92
C MET A 137 3.69 -16.16 -27.67
N GLN A 138 4.81 -16.86 -27.84
CA GLN A 138 5.58 -17.40 -26.70
C GLN A 138 6.11 -16.25 -25.83
N PHE A 139 6.65 -15.21 -26.43
CA PHE A 139 7.07 -14.00 -25.72
C PHE A 139 5.90 -13.33 -24.98
N ALA A 140 4.77 -13.14 -25.66
CA ALA A 140 3.58 -12.50 -25.10
C ALA A 140 3.02 -13.28 -23.90
N GLN A 141 3.04 -14.62 -23.96
CA GLN A 141 2.62 -15.48 -22.84
C GLN A 141 3.51 -15.28 -21.60
N GLU A 142 4.83 -15.21 -21.76
CA GLU A 142 5.75 -14.97 -20.64
C GLU A 142 5.59 -13.57 -20.05
N ILE A 143 5.44 -12.54 -20.89
CA ILE A 143 5.18 -11.17 -20.42
C ILE A 143 3.84 -11.08 -19.69
N THR A 144 2.80 -11.74 -20.19
CA THR A 144 1.46 -11.76 -19.57
C THR A 144 1.53 -12.35 -18.15
N LYS A 145 2.33 -13.40 -17.93
CA LYS A 145 2.53 -13.97 -16.58
C LYS A 145 3.12 -12.94 -15.62
N GLU A 146 4.14 -12.20 -16.05
CA GLU A 146 4.80 -11.20 -15.20
C GLU A 146 3.90 -9.97 -14.95
N VAL A 147 3.15 -9.55 -15.96
CA VAL A 147 2.14 -8.48 -15.84
C VAL A 147 1.05 -8.88 -14.84
N ASN A 148 0.50 -10.09 -14.97
CA ASN A 148 -0.51 -10.60 -14.03
C ASN A 148 0.02 -10.71 -12.60
N ARG A 149 1.27 -11.16 -12.43
CA ARG A 149 1.94 -11.19 -11.13
C ARG A 149 2.04 -9.77 -10.53
N THR A 150 2.42 -8.80 -11.34
CA THR A 150 2.55 -7.39 -10.92
C THR A 150 1.19 -6.81 -10.51
N PHE A 151 0.13 -7.07 -11.30
CA PHE A 151 -1.23 -6.66 -10.95
C PHE A 151 -1.72 -7.31 -9.67
N ALA A 152 -1.48 -8.61 -9.45
CA ALA A 152 -1.87 -9.29 -8.22
C ALA A 152 -1.22 -8.66 -6.97
N ILE A 153 0.07 -8.32 -7.04
CA ILE A 153 0.78 -7.62 -5.95
C ILE A 153 0.19 -6.22 -5.72
N HIS A 154 -0.14 -5.50 -6.79
CA HIS A 154 -0.75 -4.19 -6.70
C HIS A 154 -2.15 -4.27 -6.04
N ASP A 155 -2.97 -5.22 -6.45
CA ASP A 155 -4.32 -5.42 -5.91
C ASP A 155 -4.28 -5.82 -4.44
N GLU A 156 -3.34 -6.65 -4.02
CA GLU A 156 -3.12 -6.97 -2.61
C GLU A 156 -2.75 -5.71 -1.80
N LYS A 157 -1.83 -4.90 -2.32
CA LYS A 157 -1.45 -3.62 -1.69
C LYS A 157 -2.63 -2.66 -1.58
N LYS A 158 -3.44 -2.56 -2.64
CA LYS A 158 -4.65 -1.73 -2.66
C LYS A 158 -5.66 -2.22 -1.62
N ALA A 159 -5.90 -3.53 -1.53
CA ALA A 159 -6.79 -4.11 -0.52
C ALA A 159 -6.29 -3.84 0.91
N LYS A 160 -4.97 -3.94 1.16
CA LYS A 160 -4.39 -3.63 2.46
C LYS A 160 -4.53 -2.14 2.82
N LEU A 161 -4.40 -1.25 1.84
CA LEU A 161 -4.59 0.19 2.04
C LEU A 161 -6.04 0.51 2.41
N GLU A 162 -7.02 -0.07 1.71
CA GLU A 162 -8.44 0.12 2.02
C GLU A 162 -8.81 -0.40 3.41
N ARG A 163 -8.29 -1.56 3.83
CA ARG A 163 -8.48 -2.06 5.21
C ARG A 163 -7.95 -1.07 6.26
N ARG A 164 -6.77 -0.50 6.03
CA ARG A 164 -6.20 0.52 6.93
C ARG A 164 -7.04 1.79 6.96
N ARG A 165 -7.56 2.21 5.81
CA ARG A 165 -8.43 3.39 5.71
C ARG A 165 -9.72 3.19 6.51
N ASN A 166 -10.34 2.02 6.41
CA ASN A 166 -11.54 1.69 7.18
C ASN A 166 -11.26 1.65 8.69
N ALA A 167 -10.15 1.06 9.12
CA ALA A 167 -9.76 1.04 10.52
C ALA A 167 -9.51 2.46 11.09
N ILE A 168 -8.95 3.37 10.29
CA ILE A 168 -8.80 4.79 10.68
C ILE A 168 -10.15 5.42 10.94
N VAL A 169 -11.13 5.22 10.05
CA VAL A 169 -12.48 5.79 10.21
C VAL A 169 -13.16 5.25 11.48
N GLU A 170 -13.00 3.95 11.79
CA GLU A 170 -13.53 3.36 13.01
C GLU A 170 -12.89 3.97 14.28
N LEU A 171 -11.57 4.13 14.30
CA LEU A 171 -10.85 4.75 15.41
C LEU A 171 -11.19 6.25 15.58
N GLU A 172 -11.42 6.97 14.48
CA GLU A 172 -11.87 8.36 14.52
C GLU A 172 -13.27 8.48 15.15
N LEU A 173 -14.18 7.56 14.80
CA LEU A 173 -15.51 7.49 15.39
C LEU A 173 -15.47 7.16 16.88
N GLU A 174 -14.64 6.18 17.28
CA GLU A 174 -14.44 5.85 18.70
C GLU A 174 -13.85 7.03 19.49
N THR A 175 -12.87 7.72 18.91
CA THR A 175 -12.28 8.93 19.51
C THR A 175 -13.33 10.03 19.71
N ALA A 176 -14.22 10.23 18.73
CA ALA A 176 -15.31 11.19 18.85
C ALA A 176 -16.30 10.82 19.97
N ASN A 177 -16.64 9.53 20.09
CA ASN A 177 -17.51 9.03 21.15
C ASN A 177 -16.88 9.22 22.54
N LEU A 178 -15.60 8.86 22.70
CA LEU A 178 -14.88 9.03 23.95
C LEU A 178 -14.79 10.51 24.37
N ARG A 179 -14.58 11.43 23.41
CA ARG A 179 -14.61 12.87 23.68
C ARG A 179 -15.98 13.34 24.16
N SER A 180 -17.06 12.89 23.51
CA SER A 180 -18.42 13.23 23.93
C SER A 180 -18.73 12.71 25.33
N GLU A 181 -18.29 11.48 25.65
CA GLU A 181 -18.49 10.90 26.98
C GLU A 181 -17.65 11.64 28.05
N GLN A 182 -16.41 12.01 27.72
CA GLN A 182 -15.58 12.84 28.60
C GLN A 182 -16.24 14.19 28.91
N ASP A 183 -16.83 14.85 27.90
CA ASP A 183 -17.55 16.10 28.09
C ASP A 183 -18.80 15.93 28.95
N ARG A 184 -19.53 14.81 28.78
CA ARG A 184 -20.67 14.46 29.65
C ARG A 184 -20.24 14.28 31.10
N LEU A 185 -19.20 13.50 31.34
CA LEU A 185 -18.65 13.26 32.68
C LEU A 185 -18.15 14.55 33.35
N ARG A 186 -17.52 15.45 32.58
CA ARG A 186 -17.10 16.76 33.10
C ARG A 186 -18.29 17.63 33.52
N ARG A 187 -19.40 17.60 32.78
CA ARG A 187 -20.62 18.32 33.17
C ARG A 187 -21.19 17.75 34.47
N ASP A 188 -21.32 16.43 34.56
CA ASP A 188 -21.78 15.76 35.78
C ASP A 188 -20.87 16.09 36.98
N GLU A 189 -19.54 16.05 36.82
CA GLU A 189 -18.60 16.42 37.88
C GLU A 189 -18.79 17.87 38.34
N ASN A 190 -18.93 18.80 37.40
CA ASN A 190 -19.14 20.22 37.70
C ASN A 190 -20.47 20.45 38.45
N GLU A 191 -21.55 19.78 38.05
CA GLU A 191 -22.83 19.83 38.76
C GLU A 191 -22.71 19.28 40.19
N LYS A 192 -21.99 18.16 40.36
CA LYS A 192 -21.76 17.59 41.69
C LYS A 192 -20.91 18.51 42.57
N ARG A 193 -19.86 19.13 42.02
CA ARG A 193 -19.08 20.15 42.74
C ARG A 193 -19.94 21.33 43.18
N ALA A 194 -20.83 21.82 42.30
CA ALA A 194 -21.75 22.91 42.65
C ALA A 194 -22.73 22.52 43.77
N GLN A 195 -23.28 21.30 43.73
CA GLN A 195 -24.13 20.76 44.81
C GLN A 195 -23.37 20.66 46.14
N LEU A 196 -22.10 20.26 46.09
CA LEU A 196 -21.25 20.11 47.26
C LEU A 196 -20.92 21.47 47.90
N GLU A 197 -20.64 22.48 47.07
CA GLU A 197 -20.43 23.86 47.53
C GLU A 197 -21.69 24.42 48.21
N GLN A 198 -22.88 24.21 47.63
CA GLN A 198 -24.14 24.59 48.25
C GLN A 198 -24.36 23.92 49.61
N LEU A 199 -24.01 22.63 49.72
CA LEU A 199 -24.10 21.90 50.99
C LEU A 199 -23.12 22.45 52.05
N TYR A 200 -21.88 22.77 51.66
CA TYR A 200 -20.93 23.41 52.57
C TYR A 200 -21.45 24.75 53.08
N GLN A 201 -21.98 25.59 52.18
CA GLN A 201 -22.55 26.88 52.54
C GLN A 201 -23.74 26.73 53.50
N LYS A 202 -24.68 25.83 53.21
CA LYS A 202 -25.83 25.54 54.09
C LYS A 202 -25.40 24.98 55.45
N THR A 203 -24.37 24.14 55.47
CA THR A 203 -23.81 23.59 56.71
C THR A 203 -23.21 24.70 57.57
N ARG A 204 -22.44 25.61 56.95
CA ARG A 204 -21.86 26.77 57.62
C ARG A 204 -22.95 27.67 58.22
N GLU A 205 -23.98 28.01 57.45
CA GLU A 205 -25.12 28.81 57.93
C GLU A 205 -25.83 28.13 59.12
N THR A 206 -26.01 26.81 59.05
CA THR A 206 -26.62 26.05 60.15
C THR A 206 -25.76 26.09 61.41
N VAL A 207 -24.43 25.97 61.28
CA VAL A 207 -23.49 26.07 62.41
C VAL A 207 -23.53 27.46 63.03
N GLU A 208 -23.54 28.52 62.22
CA GLU A 208 -23.65 29.90 62.68
C GLU A 208 -24.96 30.13 63.45
N GLN A 209 -26.09 29.65 62.90
CA GLN A 209 -27.40 29.70 63.57
C GLN A 209 -27.40 28.95 64.91
N ASN A 210 -26.81 27.75 64.95
CA ASN A 210 -26.77 26.93 66.15
C ASN A 210 -25.90 27.61 67.23
N THR A 211 -24.79 28.22 66.84
CA THR A 211 -23.92 29.01 67.74
C THR A 211 -24.68 30.20 68.34
N ALA A 212 -25.45 30.91 67.51
CA ALA A 212 -26.29 32.03 67.98
C ALA A 212 -27.39 31.56 68.94
N LEU A 213 -28.04 30.43 68.65
CA LEU A 213 -29.03 29.82 69.55
C LEU A 213 -28.42 29.38 70.87
N GLN A 214 -27.23 28.78 70.86
CA GLN A 214 -26.51 28.39 72.06
C GLN A 214 -26.15 29.61 72.92
N GLY A 215 -25.74 30.73 72.31
CA GLY A 215 -25.52 31.99 73.01
C GLY A 215 -26.80 32.55 73.65
N ARG A 216 -27.93 32.53 72.94
CA ARG A 216 -29.25 32.90 73.51
C ARG A 216 -29.65 31.99 74.66
N HIS A 217 -29.42 30.70 74.54
CA HIS A 217 -29.73 29.73 75.59
C HIS A 217 -28.90 30.01 76.86
N GLN A 218 -27.59 30.27 76.72
CA GLN A 218 -26.74 30.66 77.86
C GLN A 218 -27.21 31.96 78.53
N ALA A 219 -27.64 32.96 77.75
CA ALA A 219 -28.20 34.20 78.30
C ALA A 219 -29.49 33.95 79.09
N ALA A 220 -30.39 33.12 78.56
CA ALA A 220 -31.62 32.73 79.25
C ALA A 220 -31.34 31.94 80.53
N VAL A 221 -30.35 31.04 80.53
CA VAL A 221 -29.93 30.31 81.74
C VAL A 221 -29.42 31.29 82.81
N LYS A 222 -28.59 32.29 82.45
CA LYS A 222 -28.15 33.32 83.39
C LYS A 222 -29.32 34.09 83.99
N ASP A 223 -30.25 34.57 83.16
CA ASP A 223 -31.45 35.28 83.64
C ASP A 223 -32.32 34.42 84.58
N ILE A 224 -32.52 33.14 84.24
CA ILE A 224 -33.22 32.18 85.11
C ILE A 224 -32.49 32.04 86.45
N THR A 225 -31.15 31.92 86.46
CA THR A 225 -30.39 31.79 87.71
C THR A 225 -30.49 33.04 88.58
N GLU A 226 -30.47 34.24 87.99
CA GLU A 226 -30.66 35.50 88.72
C GLU A 226 -32.07 35.62 89.30
N LYS A 227 -33.11 35.29 88.52
CA LYS A 227 -34.49 35.25 89.01
C LYS A 227 -34.69 34.22 90.11
N THR A 228 -34.03 33.06 90.02
CA THR A 228 -34.10 32.01 91.05
C THR A 228 -33.52 32.52 92.37
N LYS A 229 -32.35 33.18 92.35
CA LYS A 229 -31.79 33.84 93.55
C LYS A 229 -32.75 34.87 94.13
N ARG A 230 -33.40 35.68 93.28
CA ARG A 230 -34.37 36.67 93.75
C ARG A 230 -35.59 36.04 94.42
N ILE A 231 -36.05 34.89 93.93
CA ILE A 231 -37.12 34.12 94.57
C ILE A 231 -36.68 33.63 95.95
N GLU A 232 -35.45 33.11 96.08
CA GLU A 232 -34.90 32.65 97.36
C GLU A 232 -34.82 33.79 98.39
N GLU A 233 -34.40 34.98 97.98
CA GLU A 233 -34.40 36.20 98.80
C GLU A 233 -35.81 36.54 99.31
N LEU A 234 -36.80 36.62 98.41
CA LEU A 234 -38.20 36.91 98.76
C LEU A 234 -38.80 35.84 99.70
N GLN A 235 -38.44 34.57 99.53
CA GLN A 235 -38.87 33.50 100.44
C GLN A 235 -38.26 33.65 101.84
N SER A 236 -37.05 34.21 101.98
CA SER A 236 -36.46 34.51 103.28
C SER A 236 -37.18 35.66 103.99
N GLU A 237 -37.55 36.71 103.26
CA GLU A 237 -38.34 37.85 103.77
C GLU A 237 -39.73 37.41 104.22
N LEU A 238 -40.40 36.58 103.43
CA LEU A 238 -41.72 36.03 103.77
C LEU A 238 -41.70 35.24 105.10
N ARG A 239 -40.65 34.45 105.33
CA ARG A 239 -40.46 33.69 106.57
C ARG A 239 -40.27 34.62 107.78
N SER A 240 -39.53 35.71 107.62
CA SER A 240 -39.33 36.72 108.67
C SER A 240 -40.65 37.42 109.05
N LEU A 241 -41.44 37.83 108.06
CA LEU A 241 -42.75 38.45 108.30
C LEU A 241 -43.76 37.50 108.95
N THR A 242 -43.67 36.21 108.62
CA THR A 242 -44.51 35.16 109.23
C THR A 242 -44.22 35.01 110.73
N MET A 243 -42.94 34.98 111.12
CA MET A 243 -42.54 35.00 112.54
C MET A 243 -43.02 36.26 113.28
N HIS A 244 -43.09 37.41 112.60
CA HIS A 244 -43.59 38.65 113.19
C HIS A 244 -45.10 38.61 113.48
N ASN A 245 -45.87 37.95 112.61
CA ASN A 245 -47.30 37.71 112.83
C ASN A 245 -47.57 36.72 113.98
N GLU A 246 -46.75 35.69 114.13
CA GLU A 246 -46.84 34.75 115.26
C GLU A 246 -46.55 35.45 116.61
N LEU A 247 -45.63 36.43 116.62
CA LEU A 247 -45.33 37.25 117.80
C LEU A 247 -46.46 38.24 118.19
N LEU A 248 -47.27 38.66 117.21
CA LEU A 248 -48.45 39.50 117.45
C LEU A 248 -49.65 38.68 117.93
N THR A 249 -49.72 37.41 117.50
CA THR A 249 -50.77 36.47 117.92
C THR A 249 -50.61 36.03 119.38
N SER A 250 -49.40 36.13 119.96
CA SER A 250 -49.12 35.81 121.37
C SER A 250 -49.46 36.93 122.38
N LYS A 251 -50.04 38.07 121.94
CA LYS A 251 -50.36 39.24 122.78
C LYS A 251 -51.85 39.51 123.04
N LEU A 252 -52.77 38.61 122.68
CA LEU A 252 -54.16 38.70 123.14
C LEU A 252 -54.39 37.79 124.36
N VAL A 253 -54.80 38.41 125.46
CA VAL A 253 -54.83 37.86 126.82
C VAL A 253 -56.26 37.46 127.25
N THR A 254 -56.30 36.47 128.15
CA THR A 254 -57.30 36.14 129.20
C THR A 254 -58.67 35.54 128.86
N SER A 255 -58.76 34.23 129.13
CA SER A 255 -59.69 33.50 130.04
C SER A 255 -61.08 34.11 130.32
N PRO A 256 -62.15 33.27 130.35
CA PRO A 256 -62.59 32.75 131.65
C PRO A 256 -62.96 31.26 131.67
N GLU A 257 -62.22 30.54 132.51
CA GLU A 257 -62.55 29.24 133.10
C GLU A 257 -63.84 29.32 133.92
N ARG A 258 -64.96 28.80 133.38
CA ARG A 258 -66.07 28.15 134.11
C ARG A 258 -67.26 27.71 133.24
N LEU A 259 -67.06 27.62 131.93
CA LEU A 259 -67.82 26.75 131.01
C LEU A 259 -66.97 25.54 130.57
N GLU A 260 -65.84 25.34 131.23
CA GLU A 260 -64.73 24.51 130.78
C GLU A 260 -64.95 23.01 131.01
N SER A 261 -66.06 22.59 131.63
CA SER A 261 -66.37 21.18 131.88
C SER A 261 -67.42 20.66 130.91
N ASP A 262 -68.48 21.45 130.68
CA ASP A 262 -69.58 21.04 129.78
C ASP A 262 -69.29 21.40 128.32
N VAL A 263 -68.51 22.46 128.07
CA VAL A 263 -67.85 22.67 126.78
C VAL A 263 -66.74 21.66 126.58
N ARG A 264 -66.09 21.07 127.61
CA ARG A 264 -65.06 20.03 127.39
C ARG A 264 -65.63 18.80 126.73
N GLY A 265 -66.79 18.30 127.16
CA GLY A 265 -67.40 17.11 126.56
C GLY A 265 -67.97 17.35 125.15
N ALA A 266 -68.55 18.52 124.90
CA ALA A 266 -69.04 18.91 123.57
C ALA A 266 -67.89 19.33 122.63
N ALA A 267 -66.86 20.00 123.15
CA ALA A 267 -65.63 20.31 122.46
C ALA A 267 -64.82 19.05 122.21
N GLU A 268 -64.70 18.07 123.12
CA GLU A 268 -63.98 16.82 122.86
C GLU A 268 -64.66 15.99 121.75
N ARG A 269 -66.00 15.97 121.68
CA ARG A 269 -66.70 15.32 120.57
C ARG A 269 -66.58 16.11 119.26
N LYS A 270 -66.68 17.44 119.31
CA LYS A 270 -66.47 18.32 118.15
C LYS A 270 -65.01 18.32 117.70
N GLU A 271 -64.05 18.23 118.61
CA GLU A 271 -62.60 18.17 118.44
C GLU A 271 -62.20 16.80 117.92
N ALA A 272 -62.82 15.72 118.40
CA ALA A 272 -62.66 14.38 117.82
C ALA A 272 -63.22 14.33 116.39
N ALA A 273 -64.40 14.91 116.16
CA ALA A 273 -64.97 15.02 114.81
C ALA A 273 -64.16 15.94 113.89
N ILE A 274 -63.63 17.06 114.40
CA ILE A 274 -62.73 17.96 113.66
C ILE A 274 -61.40 17.26 113.39
N LYS A 275 -60.83 16.52 114.35
CA LYS A 275 -59.61 15.74 114.15
C LYS A 275 -59.81 14.62 113.15
N GLU A 276 -60.98 13.97 113.14
CA GLU A 276 -61.32 12.96 112.14
C GLU A 276 -61.55 13.60 110.77
N PHE A 277 -62.22 14.76 110.71
CA PHE A 277 -62.43 15.50 109.47
C PHE A 277 -61.13 16.09 108.91
N ASP A 278 -60.24 16.59 109.77
CA ASP A 278 -58.90 17.06 109.42
C ASP A 278 -57.99 15.90 109.03
N ALA A 279 -58.12 14.74 109.67
CA ALA A 279 -57.43 13.52 109.25
C ALA A 279 -57.89 13.12 107.84
N LYS A 280 -59.21 13.02 107.59
CA LYS A 280 -59.78 12.73 106.27
C LYS A 280 -59.41 13.79 105.23
N ARG A 281 -59.37 15.06 105.60
CA ARG A 281 -58.96 16.17 104.71
C ARG A 281 -57.46 16.11 104.39
N ARG A 282 -56.60 15.77 105.35
CA ARG A 282 -55.17 15.51 105.11
C ARG A 282 -54.98 14.29 104.22
N GLU A 283 -55.77 13.23 104.42
CA GLU A 283 -55.76 12.03 103.59
C GLU A 283 -56.19 12.33 102.15
N LEU A 284 -57.27 13.09 101.98
CA LEU A 284 -57.74 13.55 100.67
C LEU A 284 -56.72 14.43 99.96
N ASN A 285 -56.09 15.37 100.67
CA ASN A 285 -55.02 16.20 100.12
C ASN A 285 -53.79 15.36 99.74
N ALA A 286 -53.42 14.36 100.55
CA ALA A 286 -52.33 13.44 100.25
C ALA A 286 -52.64 12.56 99.04
N GLU A 287 -53.89 12.15 98.85
CA GLU A 287 -54.34 11.41 97.65
C GLU A 287 -54.35 12.31 96.41
N GLN A 288 -54.83 13.55 96.53
CA GLN A 288 -54.77 14.53 95.42
C GLN A 288 -53.34 14.85 95.00
N GLU A 289 -52.41 14.98 95.95
CA GLU A 289 -51.00 15.18 95.66
C GLU A 289 -50.37 13.94 95.02
N ARG A 290 -50.69 12.74 95.52
CA ARG A 290 -50.32 11.48 94.85
C ARG A 290 -50.88 11.40 93.43
N GLN A 291 -52.09 11.89 93.20
CA GLN A 291 -52.69 11.93 91.86
C GLN A 291 -51.96 12.92 90.94
N ARG A 292 -51.59 14.11 91.43
CA ARG A 292 -50.76 15.06 90.66
C ARG A 292 -49.40 14.47 90.30
N GLN A 293 -48.76 13.78 91.24
CA GLN A 293 -47.50 13.08 90.99
C GLN A 293 -47.66 11.96 89.97
N ARG A 294 -48.73 11.16 90.05
CA ARG A 294 -49.05 10.15 89.03
C ARG A 294 -49.22 10.76 87.64
N THR A 295 -49.95 11.87 87.52
CA THR A 295 -50.13 12.57 86.25
C THR A 295 -48.82 13.14 85.71
N TYR A 296 -47.97 13.72 86.57
CA TYR A 296 -46.65 14.20 86.19
C TYR A 296 -45.77 13.05 85.65
N ILE A 297 -45.67 11.95 86.40
CA ILE A 297 -44.92 10.76 85.98
C ILE A 297 -45.47 10.20 84.67
N SER A 298 -46.78 10.11 84.50
CA SER A 298 -47.41 9.65 83.26
C SER A 298 -47.04 10.52 82.06
N ASN A 299 -47.04 11.84 82.22
CA ASN A 299 -46.60 12.77 81.18
C ASN A 299 -45.12 12.59 80.85
N THR A 300 -44.26 12.40 81.86
CA THR A 300 -42.83 12.14 81.65
C THR A 300 -42.59 10.82 80.92
N ILE A 301 -43.32 9.76 81.27
CA ILE A 301 -43.26 8.46 80.57
C ILE A 301 -43.63 8.63 79.10
N SER A 302 -44.72 9.35 78.81
CA SER A 302 -45.15 9.56 77.42
C SER A 302 -44.12 10.35 76.59
N GLN A 303 -43.44 11.32 77.21
CA GLN A 303 -42.30 12.01 76.56
C GLN A 303 -41.13 11.07 76.30
N LEU A 304 -40.77 10.21 77.26
CA LEU A 304 -39.69 9.23 77.10
C LEU A 304 -40.02 8.20 76.01
N GLU A 305 -41.27 7.78 75.87
CA GLU A 305 -41.74 6.89 74.80
C GLU A 305 -41.57 7.55 73.41
N GLN A 306 -41.89 8.84 73.27
CA GLN A 306 -41.64 9.57 72.02
C GLN A 306 -40.14 9.68 71.71
N HIS A 307 -39.30 9.90 72.72
CA HIS A 307 -37.85 9.91 72.54
C HIS A 307 -37.33 8.54 72.09
N LEU A 308 -37.80 7.44 72.68
CA LEU A 308 -37.47 6.07 72.27
C LEU A 308 -37.86 5.79 70.82
N GLN A 309 -39.07 6.20 70.40
CA GLN A 309 -39.49 6.05 69.00
C GLN A 309 -38.60 6.85 68.03
N ARG A 310 -38.19 8.07 68.42
CA ARG A 310 -37.24 8.85 67.61
C ARG A 310 -35.89 8.17 67.49
N ILE A 311 -35.35 7.63 68.58
CA ILE A 311 -34.08 6.89 68.59
C ILE A 311 -34.17 5.69 67.64
N ALA A 312 -35.21 4.86 67.76
CA ALA A 312 -35.42 3.71 66.88
C ALA A 312 -35.48 4.12 65.39
N SER A 313 -36.13 5.25 65.08
CA SER A 313 -36.17 5.78 63.71
C SER A 313 -34.79 6.21 63.18
N TYR A 314 -33.93 6.74 64.05
CA TYR A 314 -32.56 7.11 63.68
C TYR A 314 -31.66 5.89 63.53
N GLU A 315 -31.82 4.88 64.38
CA GLU A 315 -31.10 3.60 64.25
C GLU A 315 -31.40 2.92 62.91
N ALA A 316 -32.67 2.88 62.49
CA ALA A 316 -33.06 2.36 61.19
C ALA A 316 -32.43 3.14 60.02
N LYS A 317 -32.37 4.48 60.11
CA LYS A 317 -31.70 5.32 59.12
C LYS A 317 -30.18 5.09 59.08
N ILE A 318 -29.55 4.92 60.25
CA ILE A 318 -28.12 4.60 60.35
C ILE A 318 -27.83 3.25 59.71
N ALA A 319 -28.67 2.24 59.96
CA ALA A 319 -28.53 0.92 59.35
C ALA A 319 -28.62 0.99 57.81
N SER A 320 -29.63 1.67 57.27
CA SER A 320 -29.78 1.87 55.82
C SER A 320 -28.58 2.62 55.20
N ASN A 321 -28.08 3.65 55.87
CA ASN A 321 -26.91 4.40 55.39
C ASN A 321 -25.62 3.57 55.44
N ARG A 322 -25.45 2.70 56.46
CA ARG A 322 -24.32 1.76 56.53
C ARG A 322 -24.33 0.77 55.38
N GLU A 323 -25.50 0.25 55.02
CA GLU A 323 -25.64 -0.67 53.89
C GLU A 323 -25.29 0.02 52.56
N LYS A 324 -25.81 1.24 52.34
CA LYS A 324 -25.46 2.04 51.16
C LYS A 324 -23.96 2.33 51.08
N LEU A 325 -23.34 2.68 52.21
CA LEU A 325 -21.90 2.94 52.28
C LEU A 325 -21.09 1.67 51.95
N ALA A 326 -21.50 0.51 52.46
CA ALA A 326 -20.86 -0.77 52.13
C ALA A 326 -20.98 -1.09 50.63
N GLY A 327 -22.13 -0.81 50.01
CA GLY A 327 -22.31 -0.92 48.56
C GLY A 327 -21.37 -0.01 47.77
N SER A 328 -21.30 1.28 48.12
CA SER A 328 -20.39 2.23 47.47
C SER A 328 -18.91 1.86 47.63
N VAL A 329 -18.52 1.30 48.77
CA VAL A 329 -17.14 0.83 48.99
C VAL A 329 -16.80 -0.36 48.08
N ARG A 330 -17.74 -1.28 47.85
CA ARG A 330 -17.53 -2.40 46.91
C ARG A 330 -17.36 -1.91 45.47
N ILE A 331 -18.25 -1.02 45.02
CA ILE A 331 -18.16 -0.42 43.67
C ILE A 331 -16.84 0.32 43.50
N ARG A 332 -16.38 1.05 44.52
CA ARG A 332 -15.08 1.73 44.47
C ARG A 332 -13.92 0.74 44.37
N ALA A 333 -13.96 -0.35 45.13
CA ALA A 333 -12.91 -1.37 45.10
C ALA A 333 -12.84 -2.07 43.72
N GLU A 334 -13.98 -2.38 43.11
CA GLU A 334 -14.06 -2.92 41.74
C GLU A 334 -13.47 -1.92 40.73
N ALA A 335 -13.86 -0.65 40.79
CA ALA A 335 -13.31 0.39 39.92
C ALA A 335 -11.80 0.61 40.09
N GLU A 336 -11.27 0.50 41.32
CA GLU A 336 -9.83 0.57 41.60
C GLU A 336 -9.06 -0.63 41.03
N ASP A 337 -9.68 -1.80 40.96
CA ASP A 337 -9.08 -3.00 40.35
C ASP A 337 -9.10 -2.93 38.82
N ASP A 338 -10.22 -2.47 38.24
CA ASP A 338 -10.34 -2.20 36.81
C ASP A 338 -9.32 -1.15 36.36
N LEU A 339 -9.16 -0.05 37.10
CA LEU A 339 -8.16 0.97 36.80
C LEU A 339 -6.73 0.43 36.85
N ARG A 340 -6.44 -0.47 37.80
CA ARG A 340 -5.14 -1.15 37.88
C ARG A 340 -4.90 -2.06 36.68
N SER A 341 -5.92 -2.81 36.26
CA SER A 341 -5.84 -3.69 35.09
C SER A 341 -5.59 -2.88 33.81
N GLN A 342 -6.32 -1.78 33.59
CA GLN A 342 -6.15 -0.89 32.45
C GLN A 342 -4.75 -0.25 32.42
N LYS A 343 -4.25 0.20 33.58
CA LYS A 343 -2.90 0.76 33.68
C LYS A 343 -1.82 -0.26 33.31
N SER A 344 -1.99 -1.52 33.72
CA SER A 344 -1.07 -2.60 33.33
C SER A 344 -1.13 -2.89 31.83
N LEU A 345 -2.31 -2.81 31.22
CA LEU A 345 -2.48 -3.05 29.78
C LEU A 345 -1.85 -1.92 28.96
N LEU A 346 -2.09 -0.67 29.38
CA LEU A 346 -1.50 0.52 28.76
C LEU A 346 0.03 0.51 28.82
N MET A 347 0.61 0.06 29.92
CA MET A 347 2.08 -0.09 30.03
C MET A 347 2.63 -1.12 29.04
N ARG A 348 1.96 -2.25 28.84
CA ARG A 348 2.38 -3.25 27.84
C ARG A 348 2.29 -2.72 26.41
N GLU A 349 1.20 -2.03 26.08
CA GLU A 349 1.03 -1.40 24.77
C GLU A 349 2.10 -0.33 24.52
N TYR A 350 2.42 0.47 25.55
CA TYR A 350 3.50 1.46 25.47
C TYR A 350 4.88 0.82 25.24
N GLU A 351 5.19 -0.28 25.94
CA GLU A 351 6.43 -1.03 25.75
C GLU A 351 6.50 -1.66 24.35
N ALA A 352 5.41 -2.26 23.87
CA ALA A 352 5.32 -2.82 22.52
C ALA A 352 5.48 -1.75 21.43
N ALA A 353 4.86 -0.57 21.61
CA ALA A 353 5.02 0.56 20.70
C ALA A 353 6.49 1.02 20.62
N LYS A 354 7.15 1.14 21.78
CA LYS A 354 8.55 1.53 21.86
C LYS A 354 9.49 0.51 21.21
N GLU A 355 9.22 -0.79 21.38
CA GLU A 355 9.96 -1.84 20.67
C GLU A 355 9.76 -1.77 19.15
N CYS A 356 8.53 -1.47 18.71
CA CYS A 356 8.21 -1.33 17.30
C CYS A 356 8.90 -0.11 16.66
N GLU A 357 8.96 1.03 17.37
CA GLU A 357 9.74 2.20 16.94
C GLU A 357 11.22 1.87 16.81
N ALA A 358 11.82 1.23 17.83
CA ALA A 358 13.22 0.83 17.77
C ALA A 358 13.52 -0.18 16.65
N ALA A 359 12.58 -1.07 16.33
CA ALA A 359 12.72 -1.97 15.19
C ALA A 359 12.66 -1.22 13.85
N PHE A 360 11.77 -0.23 13.74
CA PHE A 360 11.65 0.61 12.55
C PHE A 360 12.91 1.44 12.30
N GLU A 361 13.48 2.06 13.33
CA GLU A 361 14.74 2.82 13.22
C GLU A 361 15.89 1.95 12.69
N ARG A 362 16.06 0.73 13.23
CA ARG A 362 17.08 -0.22 12.75
C ARG A 362 16.89 -0.59 11.29
N GLU A 363 15.64 -0.75 10.85
CA GLU A 363 15.37 -1.06 9.44
C GLU A 363 15.64 0.14 8.54
N GLN A 364 15.31 1.35 9.00
CA GLN A 364 15.65 2.59 8.29
C GLN A 364 17.17 2.75 8.12
N GLU A 365 17.96 2.45 9.14
CA GLU A 365 19.43 2.46 9.07
C GLU A 365 19.98 1.46 8.05
N LYS A 366 19.44 0.23 8.02
CA LYS A 366 19.81 -0.77 7.00
C LYS A 366 19.49 -0.30 5.60
N HIS A 367 18.30 0.27 5.39
CA HIS A 367 17.89 0.80 4.09
C HIS A 367 18.79 1.96 3.65
N ALA A 368 19.14 2.87 4.57
CA ALA A 368 20.08 3.96 4.29
C ALA A 368 21.47 3.44 3.90
N PHE A 369 21.97 2.41 4.59
CA PHE A 369 23.23 1.77 4.25
C PHE A 369 23.19 1.10 2.85
N GLN A 370 22.10 0.40 2.52
CA GLN A 370 21.92 -0.22 1.21
C GLN A 370 21.87 0.83 0.08
N LEU A 371 21.14 1.92 0.27
CA LEU A 371 21.08 3.04 -0.68
C LEU A 371 22.47 3.59 -0.98
N LYS A 372 23.26 3.87 0.05
CA LYS A 372 24.64 4.36 -0.11
C LYS A 372 25.53 3.38 -0.88
N ASN A 373 25.33 2.07 -0.67
CA ASN A 373 26.07 1.03 -1.39
C ASN A 373 25.66 0.98 -2.87
N TYR A 374 24.35 1.10 -3.17
CA TYR A 374 23.87 1.19 -4.55
C TYR A 374 24.36 2.45 -5.25
N GLU A 375 24.39 3.60 -4.58
CA GLU A 375 24.95 4.85 -5.11
C GLU A 375 26.43 4.67 -5.49
N GLN A 376 27.23 4.02 -4.64
CA GLN A 376 28.64 3.71 -4.97
C GLN A 376 28.77 2.76 -6.16
N GLN A 377 27.91 1.74 -6.25
CA GLN A 377 27.91 0.82 -7.40
C GLN A 377 27.54 1.54 -8.70
N ILE A 378 26.54 2.43 -8.67
CA ILE A 378 26.14 3.25 -9.82
C ILE A 378 27.31 4.15 -10.25
N ALA A 379 27.96 4.83 -9.30
CA ALA A 379 29.12 5.67 -9.60
C ALA A 379 30.28 4.87 -10.24
N THR A 380 30.51 3.65 -9.76
CA THR A 380 31.55 2.75 -10.32
C THR A 380 31.22 2.35 -11.76
N VAL A 381 29.97 1.96 -12.02
CA VAL A 381 29.52 1.57 -13.37
C VAL A 381 29.54 2.77 -14.32
N GLN A 382 29.16 3.96 -13.86
CA GLN A 382 29.24 5.19 -14.65
C GLN A 382 30.70 5.49 -15.06
N SER A 383 31.65 5.38 -14.12
CA SER A 383 33.06 5.54 -14.44
C SER A 383 33.57 4.51 -15.46
N GLN A 384 33.09 3.26 -15.41
CA GLN A 384 33.42 2.23 -16.40
C GLN A 384 32.82 2.54 -17.78
N ILE A 385 31.59 3.06 -17.83
CA ILE A 385 30.96 3.48 -19.09
C ILE A 385 31.74 4.62 -19.72
N ASP A 386 32.17 5.60 -18.93
CA ASP A 386 32.94 6.74 -19.43
C ASP A 386 34.32 6.30 -19.95
N ASP A 387 35.00 5.37 -19.28
CA ASP A 387 36.25 4.77 -19.76
C ASP A 387 36.04 4.03 -21.10
N MET A 388 34.99 3.20 -21.21
CA MET A 388 34.67 2.51 -22.46
C MET A 388 34.33 3.48 -23.60
N ARG A 389 33.64 4.59 -23.31
CA ARG A 389 33.37 5.64 -24.29
C ARG A 389 34.65 6.30 -24.77
N GLY A 390 35.56 6.64 -23.85
CA GLY A 390 36.88 7.19 -24.21
C GLY A 390 37.66 6.24 -25.12
N ARG A 391 37.70 4.95 -24.79
CA ARG A 391 38.33 3.94 -25.64
C ARG A 391 37.69 3.81 -27.02
N LEU A 392 36.36 3.89 -27.10
CA LEU A 392 35.64 3.86 -28.38
C LEU A 392 35.99 5.08 -29.24
N ASP A 393 36.08 6.27 -28.64
CA ASP A 393 36.48 7.49 -29.35
C ASP A 393 37.91 7.39 -29.90
N ASP A 394 38.83 6.79 -29.15
CA ASP A 394 40.20 6.56 -29.63
C ASP A 394 40.26 5.55 -30.78
N VAL A 395 39.51 4.45 -30.69
CA VAL A 395 39.37 3.50 -31.81
C VAL A 395 38.76 4.16 -33.04
N ASN A 396 37.78 5.04 -32.87
CA ASN A 396 37.19 5.79 -33.98
C ASN A 396 38.20 6.73 -34.63
N LYS A 397 39.05 7.43 -33.85
CA LYS A 397 40.14 8.25 -34.39
C LYS A 397 41.12 7.41 -35.20
N GLU A 398 41.56 6.28 -34.65
CA GLU A 398 42.48 5.34 -35.32
C GLU A 398 41.86 4.81 -36.62
N ASN A 399 40.59 4.43 -36.61
CA ASN A 399 39.89 3.97 -37.81
C ASN A 399 39.82 5.05 -38.89
N VAL A 400 39.59 6.32 -38.51
CA VAL A 400 39.64 7.45 -39.45
C VAL A 400 41.05 7.62 -40.04
N GLU A 401 42.11 7.47 -39.25
CA GLU A 401 43.49 7.51 -39.73
C GLU A 401 43.81 6.37 -40.70
N VAL A 402 43.41 5.14 -40.35
CA VAL A 402 43.56 3.96 -41.22
C VAL A 402 42.80 4.15 -42.53
N GLN A 403 41.56 4.68 -42.49
CA GLN A 403 40.80 4.98 -43.71
C GLN A 403 41.50 6.02 -44.60
N ARG A 404 42.11 7.05 -44.01
CA ARG A 404 42.92 8.02 -44.77
C ARG A 404 44.16 7.37 -45.39
N GLU A 405 44.82 6.47 -44.67
CA GLU A 405 45.99 5.74 -45.18
C GLU A 405 45.60 4.82 -46.35
N ILE A 406 44.50 4.06 -46.21
CA ILE A 406 43.93 3.24 -47.29
C ILE A 406 43.62 4.10 -48.50
N GLY A 407 43.05 5.30 -48.30
CA GLY A 407 42.81 6.26 -49.38
C GLY A 407 44.09 6.65 -50.12
N ARG A 408 45.14 7.05 -49.38
CA ARG A 408 46.44 7.39 -49.97
C ARG A 408 47.06 6.23 -50.75
N LEU A 409 47.10 5.04 -50.17
CA LEU A 409 47.63 3.85 -50.84
C LEU A 409 46.84 3.48 -52.10
N LYS A 410 45.52 3.67 -52.10
CA LYS A 410 44.67 3.43 -53.27
C LYS A 410 44.97 4.41 -54.41
N ASP A 411 45.21 5.68 -54.07
CA ASP A 411 45.59 6.71 -55.05
C ASP A 411 46.98 6.43 -55.62
N GLU A 412 47.95 6.06 -54.77
CA GLU A 412 49.30 5.64 -55.19
C GLU A 412 49.27 4.41 -56.10
N LEU A 413 48.49 3.39 -55.73
CA LEU A 413 48.31 2.18 -56.55
C LEU A 413 47.69 2.53 -57.91
N SER A 414 46.69 3.40 -57.93
CA SER A 414 46.05 3.87 -59.16
C SER A 414 47.03 4.63 -60.06
N ALA A 415 47.90 5.47 -59.47
CA ALA A 415 48.94 6.20 -60.19
C ALA A 415 50.01 5.25 -60.75
N MET A 416 50.46 4.28 -59.95
CA MET A 416 51.42 3.26 -60.38
C MET A 416 50.84 2.41 -61.52
N ASN A 417 49.58 2.00 -61.41
CA ASN A 417 48.92 1.19 -62.43
C ASN A 417 48.79 1.96 -63.75
N ARG A 418 48.41 3.25 -63.72
CA ARG A 418 48.42 4.12 -64.91
C ARG A 418 49.81 4.23 -65.55
N LYS A 419 50.86 4.34 -64.73
CA LYS A 419 52.24 4.40 -65.21
C LYS A 419 52.65 3.07 -65.88
N ALA A 420 52.32 1.94 -65.25
CA ALA A 420 52.59 0.62 -65.80
C ALA A 420 51.84 0.36 -67.11
N GLU A 421 50.56 0.76 -67.19
CA GLU A 421 49.77 0.71 -68.43
C GLU A 421 50.38 1.57 -69.55
N ALA A 422 50.83 2.78 -69.22
CA ALA A 422 51.51 3.68 -70.17
C ALA A 422 52.86 3.11 -70.65
N GLU A 423 53.60 2.39 -69.80
CA GLU A 423 54.84 1.71 -70.18
C GLU A 423 54.55 0.46 -71.03
N SER A 424 53.54 -0.33 -70.66
CA SER A 424 53.08 -1.51 -71.40
C SER A 424 52.63 -1.14 -72.82
N THR A 425 51.84 -0.08 -72.96
CA THR A 425 51.43 0.46 -74.27
C THR A 425 52.63 0.91 -75.10
N LYS A 426 53.58 1.66 -74.52
CA LYS A 426 54.84 2.02 -75.22
C LYS A 426 55.64 0.79 -75.66
N MET A 427 55.69 -0.25 -74.85
CA MET A 427 56.38 -1.50 -75.18
C MET A 427 55.67 -2.23 -76.33
N ALA A 428 54.34 -2.30 -76.29
CA ALA A 428 53.52 -2.86 -77.36
C ALA A 428 53.72 -2.10 -78.69
N ASP A 429 53.77 -0.77 -78.66
CA ASP A 429 54.04 0.06 -79.84
C ASP A 429 55.44 -0.20 -80.41
N ARG A 430 56.45 -0.35 -79.54
CA ARG A 430 57.82 -0.72 -79.97
C ARG A 430 57.85 -2.10 -80.62
N LEU A 431 57.20 -3.09 -80.02
CA LEU A 431 57.09 -4.44 -80.58
C LEU A 431 56.40 -4.42 -81.94
N LYS A 432 55.30 -3.67 -82.08
CA LYS A 432 54.61 -3.47 -83.35
C LYS A 432 55.53 -2.84 -84.40
N GLY A 433 56.31 -1.84 -84.01
CA GLY A 433 57.32 -1.22 -84.88
C GLY A 433 58.43 -2.19 -85.32
N VAL A 434 58.90 -3.06 -84.42
CA VAL A 434 59.87 -4.12 -84.74
C VAL A 434 59.27 -5.14 -85.70
N LEU A 435 58.05 -5.62 -85.43
CA LEU A 435 57.33 -6.56 -86.30
C LEU A 435 57.13 -5.98 -87.70
N GLN A 436 56.80 -4.69 -87.81
CA GLN A 436 56.67 -4.01 -89.10
C GLN A 436 58.00 -4.01 -89.87
N LYS A 437 59.11 -3.62 -89.21
CA LYS A 437 60.43 -3.67 -89.84
C LYS A 437 60.81 -5.08 -90.30
N LEU A 438 60.46 -6.10 -89.51
CA LEU A 438 60.75 -7.50 -89.82
C LEU A 438 59.92 -7.97 -91.02
N ALA A 439 58.67 -7.52 -91.13
CA ALA A 439 57.82 -7.74 -92.30
C ALA A 439 58.38 -7.04 -93.56
N ASP A 440 58.84 -5.80 -93.43
CA ASP A 440 59.44 -5.04 -94.52
C ASP A 440 60.75 -5.70 -94.99
N SER A 441 61.64 -6.11 -94.07
CA SER A 441 62.87 -6.85 -94.39
C SER A 441 62.59 -8.21 -95.01
N LYS A 442 61.56 -8.92 -94.55
CA LYS A 442 61.12 -10.18 -95.16
C LYS A 442 60.70 -9.95 -96.61
N LYS A 443 59.96 -8.87 -96.89
CA LYS A 443 59.54 -8.52 -98.25
C LYS A 443 60.73 -8.21 -99.16
N VAL A 444 61.71 -7.43 -98.68
CA VAL A 444 62.96 -7.16 -99.42
C VAL A 444 63.71 -8.46 -99.69
N TYR A 445 63.81 -9.35 -98.70
CA TYR A 445 64.45 -10.65 -98.89
C TYR A 445 63.71 -11.53 -99.90
N GLU A 446 62.38 -11.54 -99.90
CA GLU A 446 61.57 -12.24 -100.90
C GLU A 446 61.76 -11.66 -102.31
N GLU A 447 61.91 -10.34 -102.43
CA GLU A 447 62.23 -9.66 -103.70
C GLU A 447 63.65 -10.00 -104.17
N GLU A 448 64.65 -10.04 -103.28
CA GLU A 448 66.01 -10.48 -103.58
C GLU A 448 66.08 -11.95 -103.98
N CYS A 449 65.36 -12.84 -103.28
CA CYS A 449 65.24 -14.24 -103.66
C CYS A 449 64.60 -14.40 -105.04
N ARG A 450 63.59 -13.59 -105.37
CA ARG A 450 62.96 -13.60 -106.70
C ARG A 450 63.95 -13.12 -107.78
N ALA A 451 64.70 -12.05 -107.52
CA ALA A 451 65.73 -11.57 -108.43
C ALA A 451 66.88 -12.59 -108.61
N PHE A 452 67.26 -13.30 -107.54
CA PHE A 452 68.21 -14.40 -107.62
C PHE A 452 67.66 -15.58 -108.44
N GLN A 453 66.38 -15.91 -108.28
CA GLN A 453 65.73 -16.96 -109.08
C GLN A 453 65.67 -16.55 -110.55
N GLU A 454 65.29 -15.32 -110.87
CA GLU A 454 65.32 -14.78 -112.24
C GLU A 454 66.73 -14.82 -112.84
N ALA A 455 67.78 -14.57 -112.05
CA ALA A 455 69.17 -14.70 -112.49
C ALA A 455 69.60 -16.15 -112.71
N ILE A 456 69.13 -17.10 -111.88
CA ILE A 456 69.35 -18.54 -112.09
C ILE A 456 68.66 -18.97 -113.39
N ASP A 457 67.41 -18.58 -113.60
CA ASP A 457 66.64 -18.92 -114.81
C ASP A 457 67.33 -18.37 -116.07
N LEU A 458 67.92 -17.16 -116.00
CA LEU A 458 68.71 -16.56 -117.09
C LEU A 458 70.02 -17.33 -117.38
N VAL A 459 70.66 -17.86 -116.33
CA VAL A 459 71.86 -18.70 -116.48
C VAL A 459 71.49 -20.05 -117.07
N GLU A 460 70.38 -20.66 -116.64
CA GLU A 460 69.84 -21.89 -117.23
C GLU A 460 69.46 -21.70 -118.71
N GLU A 461 68.82 -20.59 -119.07
CA GLU A 461 68.55 -20.24 -120.48
C GLU A 461 69.83 -20.03 -121.29
N SER A 462 70.88 -19.45 -120.69
CA SER A 462 72.16 -19.26 -121.37
C SER A 462 72.98 -20.55 -121.54
N LEU A 463 72.83 -21.51 -120.63
CA LEU A 463 73.43 -22.85 -120.74
C LEU A 463 72.70 -23.71 -121.78
N LEU A 464 71.37 -23.62 -121.83
CA LEU A 464 70.55 -24.33 -122.84
C LEU A 464 70.74 -23.79 -124.27
N ALA A 465 71.25 -22.57 -124.44
CA ALA A 465 71.53 -21.98 -125.76
C ALA A 465 72.92 -22.33 -126.35
N THR A 466 73.80 -23.00 -125.59
CA THR A 466 75.17 -23.34 -126.03
C THR A 466 75.47 -24.83 -126.14
N GLU A 467 74.51 -25.71 -125.86
CA GLU A 467 74.64 -27.17 -126.00
C GLU A 467 73.65 -27.76 -127.01
N ASP A 468 73.67 -27.25 -128.24
CA ASP A 468 72.99 -27.90 -129.37
C ASP A 468 73.82 -27.85 -130.66
N GLU A 469 75.07 -28.34 -130.57
CA GLU A 469 75.69 -29.13 -131.64
C GLU A 469 76.76 -30.08 -131.03
N HIS A 470 76.44 -31.37 -131.08
CA HIS A 470 77.29 -32.57 -130.94
C HIS A 470 77.41 -33.27 -129.57
N SER A 471 76.76 -34.44 -129.55
CA SER A 471 77.26 -35.76 -129.10
C SER A 471 76.63 -36.32 -127.82
N ASP A 472 75.61 -37.16 -128.02
CA ASP A 472 75.56 -38.56 -127.58
C ASP A 472 76.00 -38.87 -126.13
N THR A 473 75.04 -39.21 -125.25
CA THR A 473 74.72 -40.60 -124.88
C THR A 473 74.05 -40.73 -123.50
N LEU A 474 73.10 -41.67 -123.43
CA LEU A 474 72.76 -42.57 -122.31
C LEU A 474 72.27 -41.92 -120.99
N SER A 475 70.97 -41.97 -120.69
CA SER A 475 70.23 -43.13 -120.15
C SER A 475 70.08 -43.09 -118.62
N THR A 476 68.89 -43.51 -118.18
CA THR A 476 68.51 -44.11 -116.89
C THR A 476 68.08 -43.23 -115.70
N THR A 477 66.75 -43.23 -115.51
CA THR A 477 66.01 -43.68 -114.30
C THR A 477 66.15 -42.95 -112.95
N GLY A 478 64.98 -42.74 -112.32
CA GLY A 478 64.80 -42.83 -110.86
C GLY A 478 63.87 -41.75 -110.31
N LYS A 479 62.54 -41.95 -110.27
CA LYS A 479 61.76 -42.52 -109.16
C LYS A 479 61.96 -41.83 -107.79
N ASN A 480 60.80 -41.58 -107.16
CA ASN A 480 60.55 -41.51 -105.71
C ASN A 480 61.05 -40.24 -105.00
N GLN A 481 60.49 -39.74 -103.90
CA GLN A 481 59.32 -39.99 -103.04
C GLN A 481 59.37 -38.81 -102.03
N SER A 482 58.28 -38.10 -101.75
CA SER A 482 57.41 -38.29 -100.57
C SER A 482 57.99 -37.85 -99.20
N PHE A 483 57.19 -37.05 -98.47
CA PHE A 483 57.14 -36.85 -97.00
C PHE A 483 58.35 -36.13 -96.35
N PHE A 484 58.20 -35.15 -95.46
CA PHE A 484 57.23 -34.92 -94.37
C PHE A 484 56.91 -33.43 -94.18
#